data_AF-A0A1X9NME9-F1
#
_entry.id   AF-A0A1X9NME9-F1
#
_cell.length_a   1.000
_cell.length_b   1.000
_cell.length_c   1.000
_cell.angle_alpha   90.00
_cell.angle_beta   90.00
_cell.angle_gamma   90.00
#
_symmetry.space_group_name_H-M   'P 1'
#
loop_
_entity.id
_entity.type
_entity.pdbx_description
1 polymer ?
#
loop_
_entity_poly.entity_id
_entity_poly.type
_entity_poly.pdbx_seq_one_letter_code
_entity_poly.pdbx_strand_id
1 'polypeptide(L)'
;MFLYTRFRCVVFALAALSSSVVYSQDYSLQALKAADAIAGEQTWQQYCAFCHTLRTGEADITGPNLALLFKRKVGTKEGFKYSDAMGKDQREWTPKLFADYVQNPVGIIPGNAMPAVNIPADKVQPLTAYVMRKSGSVDWDAAAKTTQSTGGLDAELRDKKPEFWTLYMDNAVKFTLPYEDRTYSFVAYFNEDGTVTGNNRGLTGIWRMRDKRKFCFAIERIAVHPYEFMHCMQPKVPKNMNFGEPVEALKVVKGFDDFKMGMMFLEGRPHPLEGDAHPDYWTFLFNNTMRYEIRVNKKKVIVDARFNRDNTIDSLQGVKGEWRTEGDVKNPDKMCYTLNGVPGVEGQLSECFALVLMFNPRVGARWPARFEQGNTYWAEVTEGRP
;
A
#
# COMPACT_ATOMS: atom_id res chain seq x y z
N MET A 1 64.96 61.42 -19.19
CA MET A 1 64.51 60.30 -20.06
C MET A 1 64.05 59.18 -19.14
N PHE A 2 62.96 58.48 -19.48
CA PHE A 2 62.16 57.52 -18.66
C PHE A 2 61.06 58.13 -17.78
N LEU A 3 59.84 57.61 -17.73
CA LEU A 3 58.90 57.03 -18.71
C LEU A 3 57.57 56.96 -17.93
N TYR A 4 56.52 57.67 -18.35
CA TYR A 4 55.18 57.52 -17.78
C TYR A 4 54.46 56.37 -18.51
N THR A 5 54.19 55.25 -17.84
CA THR A 5 53.39 54.16 -18.40
C THR A 5 51.97 54.24 -17.85
N ARG A 6 51.01 54.62 -18.69
CA ARG A 6 49.57 54.57 -18.39
C ARG A 6 49.05 53.15 -18.58
N PHE A 7 48.62 52.49 -17.52
CA PHE A 7 47.83 51.25 -17.62
C PHE A 7 46.38 51.59 -17.97
N ARG A 8 45.94 51.21 -19.19
CA ARG A 8 44.52 51.17 -19.56
C ARG A 8 43.95 49.82 -19.09
N CYS A 9 43.04 49.85 -18.13
CA CYS A 9 42.16 48.70 -17.85
C CYS A 9 41.17 48.55 -19.01
N VAL A 10 41.29 47.48 -19.78
CA VAL A 10 40.25 47.03 -20.71
C VAL A 10 39.36 46.07 -19.94
N VAL A 11 38.13 46.48 -19.64
CA VAL A 11 37.10 45.61 -19.07
C VAL A 11 36.52 44.78 -20.21
N PHE A 12 36.88 43.50 -20.29
CA PHE A 12 36.18 42.55 -21.14
C PHE A 12 34.84 42.19 -20.49
N ALA A 13 33.74 42.70 -21.03
CA ALA A 13 32.41 42.22 -20.70
C ALA A 13 32.20 40.85 -21.38
N LEU A 14 32.37 39.77 -20.61
CA LEU A 14 31.96 38.43 -21.00
C LEU A 14 30.43 38.34 -20.94
N ALA A 15 29.77 38.45 -22.09
CA ALA A 15 28.36 38.12 -22.23
C ALA A 15 28.19 36.60 -22.03
N ALA A 16 27.67 36.20 -20.87
CA ALA A 16 27.29 34.81 -20.62
C ALA A 16 26.05 34.49 -21.46
N LEU A 17 26.24 33.77 -22.56
CA LEU A 17 25.17 33.10 -23.30
C LEU A 17 24.59 32.00 -22.38
N SER A 18 23.47 32.29 -21.74
CA SER A 18 22.67 31.32 -21.01
C SER A 18 21.94 30.41 -22.00
N SER A 19 22.64 29.37 -22.45
CA SER A 19 22.01 28.26 -23.18
C SER A 19 20.96 27.63 -22.27
N SER A 20 19.69 27.94 -22.54
CA SER A 20 18.55 27.28 -21.89
C SER A 20 18.52 25.85 -22.40
N VAL A 21 19.03 24.91 -21.61
CA VAL A 21 18.93 23.48 -21.92
C VAL A 21 17.45 23.11 -21.83
N VAL A 22 16.78 23.05 -22.98
CA VAL A 22 15.46 22.42 -23.08
C VAL A 22 15.69 20.93 -22.87
N TYR A 23 15.43 20.45 -21.65
CA TYR A 23 15.45 19.03 -21.33
C TYR A 23 14.32 18.33 -22.11
N SER A 24 14.64 17.82 -23.30
CA SER A 24 13.76 16.88 -24.01
C SER A 24 13.69 15.60 -23.18
N GLN A 25 12.56 15.38 -22.51
CA GLN A 25 12.33 14.16 -21.72
C GLN A 25 12.33 12.93 -22.63
N ASP A 26 13.04 11.88 -22.23
CA ASP A 26 13.08 10.61 -22.96
C ASP A 26 11.85 9.76 -22.62
N TYR A 27 11.07 9.40 -23.64
CA TYR A 27 9.90 8.51 -23.53
C TYR A 27 10.14 7.15 -24.20
N SER A 28 11.40 6.74 -24.35
CA SER A 28 11.77 5.40 -24.75
C SER A 28 11.21 4.36 -23.78
N LEU A 29 10.96 3.14 -24.27
CA LEU A 29 10.47 2.04 -23.45
C LEU A 29 11.41 1.77 -22.25
N GLN A 30 12.72 1.89 -22.45
CA GLN A 30 13.71 1.69 -21.40
C GLN A 30 13.64 2.79 -20.33
N ALA A 31 13.56 4.06 -20.73
CA ALA A 31 13.43 5.18 -19.80
C ALA A 31 12.12 5.11 -18.99
N LEU A 32 11.01 4.80 -19.65
CA LEU A 32 9.71 4.66 -18.98
C LEU A 32 9.67 3.48 -18.00
N LYS A 33 10.32 2.36 -18.34
CA LYS A 33 10.47 1.23 -17.41
C LYS A 33 11.26 1.60 -16.15
N ALA A 34 12.28 2.46 -16.29
CA ALA A 34 13.16 2.93 -15.21
C ALA A 34 12.62 4.16 -14.45
N ALA A 35 11.53 4.77 -14.92
CA ALA A 35 10.97 5.99 -14.34
C ALA A 35 10.44 5.76 -12.91
N ASP A 36 10.65 6.75 -12.05
CA ASP A 36 10.31 6.74 -10.62
C ASP A 36 8.82 6.47 -10.38
N ALA A 37 8.51 5.30 -9.83
CA ALA A 37 7.15 4.86 -9.57
C ALA A 37 6.45 5.68 -8.48
N ILE A 38 7.18 6.12 -7.45
CA ILE A 38 6.63 6.88 -6.32
C ILE A 38 6.28 8.29 -6.81
N ALA A 39 7.19 8.93 -7.55
CA ALA A 39 6.92 10.23 -8.14
C ALA A 39 5.72 10.18 -9.10
N GLY A 40 5.61 9.10 -9.89
CA GLY A 40 4.47 8.89 -10.79
C GLY A 40 3.14 8.72 -10.05
N GLU A 41 3.12 7.94 -8.98
CA GLU A 41 1.93 7.75 -8.14
C GLU A 41 1.49 9.04 -7.45
N GLN A 42 2.43 9.77 -6.84
CA GLN A 42 2.14 11.05 -6.18
C GLN A 42 1.57 12.06 -7.16
N THR A 43 2.16 12.13 -8.36
CA THR A 43 1.68 13.02 -9.43
C THR A 43 0.27 12.61 -9.88
N TRP A 44 -0.01 11.32 -10.01
CA TRP A 44 -1.36 10.84 -10.33
C TRP A 44 -2.38 11.26 -9.26
N GLN A 45 -2.10 11.02 -7.99
CA GLN A 45 -2.99 11.37 -6.88
C GLN A 45 -3.27 12.88 -6.82
N GLN A 46 -2.23 13.68 -7.05
CA GLN A 46 -2.33 15.13 -6.94
C GLN A 46 -3.09 15.77 -8.11
N TYR A 47 -2.91 15.29 -9.34
CA TYR A 47 -3.37 16.01 -10.54
C TYR A 47 -4.45 15.28 -11.34
N CYS A 48 -4.63 13.96 -11.17
CA CYS A 48 -5.44 13.15 -12.08
C CYS A 48 -6.55 12.35 -11.37
N ALA A 49 -6.26 11.81 -10.17
CA ALA A 49 -7.13 10.86 -9.48
C ALA A 49 -8.52 11.40 -9.11
N PHE A 50 -8.68 12.73 -9.03
CA PHE A 50 -9.98 13.35 -8.77
C PHE A 50 -10.94 13.22 -9.96
N CYS A 51 -10.41 13.17 -11.19
CA CYS A 51 -11.22 13.16 -12.42
C CYS A 51 -11.21 11.81 -13.13
N HIS A 52 -10.22 10.96 -12.86
CA HIS A 52 -10.00 9.74 -13.62
C HIS A 52 -9.72 8.54 -12.71
N THR A 53 -10.12 7.38 -13.21
CA THR A 53 -9.75 6.05 -12.71
C THR A 53 -8.80 5.36 -13.68
N LEU A 54 -8.16 4.26 -13.26
CA LEU A 54 -7.13 3.60 -14.06
C LEU A 54 -7.46 2.15 -14.41
N ARG A 55 -8.20 1.43 -13.57
CA ARG A 55 -8.33 -0.03 -13.71
C ARG A 55 -9.58 -0.41 -14.49
N THR A 56 -9.50 -1.54 -15.19
CA THR A 56 -10.63 -2.14 -15.88
C THR A 56 -11.77 -2.39 -14.89
N GLY A 57 -12.97 -1.95 -15.25
CA GLY A 57 -14.17 -2.07 -14.41
C GLY A 57 -14.41 -0.91 -13.43
N GLU A 58 -13.45 0.01 -13.25
CA GLU A 58 -13.69 1.23 -12.48
C GLU A 58 -14.56 2.23 -13.27
N ALA A 59 -15.37 3.03 -12.57
CA ALA A 59 -16.30 3.96 -13.19
C ALA A 59 -15.61 5.14 -13.90
N ASP A 60 -16.30 5.75 -14.86
CA ASP A 60 -15.98 7.12 -15.28
C ASP A 60 -16.33 8.08 -14.13
N ILE A 61 -15.53 9.14 -13.93
CA ILE A 61 -15.83 10.19 -12.94
C ILE A 61 -16.17 11.48 -13.71
N THR A 62 -15.34 12.50 -13.61
CA THR A 62 -15.44 13.73 -14.40
C THR A 62 -14.85 13.51 -15.78
N GLY A 63 -13.78 12.72 -15.87
CA GLY A 63 -13.17 12.24 -17.10
C GLY A 63 -13.34 10.73 -17.30
N PRO A 64 -12.96 10.21 -18.48
CA PRO A 64 -13.07 8.79 -18.77
C PRO A 64 -12.12 7.96 -17.91
N ASN A 65 -12.50 6.72 -17.61
CA ASN A 65 -11.59 5.68 -17.14
C ASN A 65 -10.44 5.47 -18.14
N LEU A 66 -9.21 5.38 -17.63
CA LEU A 66 -8.00 5.29 -18.44
C LEU A 66 -7.43 3.87 -18.54
N ALA A 67 -8.22 2.83 -18.22
CA ALA A 67 -7.84 1.45 -18.45
C ALA A 67 -7.55 1.20 -19.92
N LEU A 68 -6.46 0.49 -20.18
CA LEU A 68 -5.96 0.15 -21.51
C LEU A 68 -5.86 1.39 -22.43
N LEU A 69 -5.45 2.54 -21.87
CA LEU A 69 -5.39 3.81 -22.59
C LEU A 69 -4.38 3.78 -23.73
N PHE A 70 -3.16 3.28 -23.50
CA PHE A 70 -2.09 3.42 -24.49
C PHE A 70 -2.34 2.48 -25.68
N LYS A 71 -2.06 2.97 -26.89
CA LYS A 71 -2.46 2.39 -28.20
C LYS A 71 -3.96 2.45 -28.50
N ARG A 72 -4.81 2.89 -27.57
CA ARG A 72 -6.22 3.18 -27.88
C ARG A 72 -6.30 4.50 -28.66
N LYS A 73 -7.22 4.58 -29.62
CA LYS A 73 -7.52 5.81 -30.34
C LYS A 73 -8.05 6.88 -29.38
N VAL A 74 -7.62 8.13 -29.57
CA VAL A 74 -8.10 9.26 -28.78
C VAL A 74 -9.63 9.36 -28.87
N GLY A 75 -10.30 9.62 -27.75
CA GLY A 75 -11.74 9.85 -27.74
C GLY A 75 -12.63 8.63 -27.98
N THR A 76 -12.15 7.40 -27.74
CA THR A 76 -12.88 6.17 -28.11
C THR A 76 -13.26 5.23 -26.97
N LYS A 77 -13.10 5.62 -25.70
CA LYS A 77 -13.62 4.78 -24.60
C LYS A 77 -15.15 4.70 -24.72
N GLU A 78 -15.67 3.50 -24.82
CA GLU A 78 -17.10 3.26 -24.85
C GLU A 78 -17.80 3.79 -23.58
N GLY A 79 -19.01 4.33 -23.76
CA GLY A 79 -19.84 4.86 -22.68
C GLY A 79 -19.47 6.26 -22.18
N PHE A 80 -18.32 6.83 -22.59
CA PHE A 80 -17.94 8.19 -22.20
C PHE A 80 -18.28 9.22 -23.29
N LYS A 81 -18.88 10.35 -22.88
CA LYS A 81 -19.20 11.45 -23.80
C LYS A 81 -18.01 12.42 -23.94
N TYR A 82 -17.26 12.28 -25.04
CA TYR A 82 -16.14 13.15 -25.36
C TYR A 82 -16.59 14.50 -25.96
N SER A 83 -15.69 15.48 -25.94
CA SER A 83 -15.85 16.69 -26.76
C SER A 83 -15.66 16.36 -28.24
N ASP A 84 -16.26 17.18 -29.12
CA ASP A 84 -16.15 17.01 -30.57
C ASP A 84 -14.70 16.96 -31.05
N ALA A 85 -13.81 17.74 -30.43
CA ALA A 85 -12.38 17.76 -30.78
C ALA A 85 -11.71 16.43 -30.47
N MET A 86 -11.98 15.86 -29.28
CA MET A 86 -11.45 14.56 -28.87
C MET A 86 -11.99 13.43 -29.74
N GLY A 87 -13.29 13.43 -30.05
CA GLY A 87 -13.92 12.38 -30.87
C GLY A 87 -13.49 12.37 -32.34
N LYS A 88 -13.01 13.50 -32.86
CA LYS A 88 -12.51 13.62 -34.25
C LYS A 88 -11.01 13.33 -34.38
N ASP A 89 -10.26 13.30 -33.27
CA ASP A 89 -8.83 13.02 -33.29
C ASP A 89 -8.57 11.59 -33.79
N GLN A 90 -7.64 11.46 -34.74
CA GLN A 90 -7.31 10.17 -35.38
C GLN A 90 -6.06 9.52 -34.79
N ARG A 91 -5.39 10.18 -33.84
CA ARG A 91 -4.17 9.66 -33.21
C ARG A 91 -4.50 8.56 -32.19
N GLU A 92 -3.48 7.79 -31.88
CA GLU A 92 -3.50 6.83 -30.77
C GLU A 92 -2.69 7.37 -29.59
N TRP A 93 -3.08 7.00 -28.38
CA TRP A 93 -2.35 7.36 -27.17
C TRP A 93 -0.99 6.67 -27.14
N THR A 94 0.05 7.42 -27.51
CA THR A 94 1.45 7.06 -27.26
C THR A 94 1.93 7.72 -25.95
N PRO A 95 3.01 7.22 -25.32
CA PRO A 95 3.58 7.85 -24.13
C PRO A 95 3.93 9.33 -24.37
N LYS A 96 4.50 9.64 -25.54
CA LYS A 96 4.84 11.00 -25.95
C LYS A 96 3.59 11.87 -26.11
N LEU A 97 2.55 11.37 -26.79
CA LEU A 97 1.30 12.13 -26.96
C LEU A 97 0.60 12.38 -25.63
N PHE A 98 0.55 11.38 -24.74
CA PHE A 98 0.00 11.54 -23.41
C PHE A 98 0.76 12.62 -22.62
N ALA A 99 2.09 12.54 -22.61
CA ALA A 99 2.94 13.50 -21.90
C ALA A 99 2.76 14.94 -22.40
N ASP A 100 2.78 15.15 -23.72
CA ASP A 100 2.55 16.46 -24.32
C ASP A 100 1.14 16.97 -23.99
N TYR A 101 0.15 16.07 -24.07
CA TYR A 101 -1.25 16.40 -23.82
C TYR A 101 -1.49 16.81 -22.37
N VAL A 102 -0.95 16.10 -21.37
CA VAL A 102 -1.15 16.48 -19.95
C VAL A 102 -0.42 17.76 -19.56
N GLN A 103 0.66 18.13 -20.26
CA GLN A 103 1.34 19.42 -20.06
C GLN A 103 0.56 20.58 -20.69
N ASN A 104 -0.09 20.36 -21.82
CA ASN A 104 -0.83 21.40 -22.52
C ASN A 104 -2.06 20.84 -23.27
N PRO A 105 -3.15 20.48 -22.56
CA PRO A 105 -4.29 19.84 -23.19
C PRO A 105 -4.86 20.68 -24.35
N VAL A 106 -5.04 21.98 -24.10
CA VAL A 106 -5.63 22.94 -25.05
C VAL A 106 -4.72 23.16 -26.26
N GLY A 107 -3.40 23.14 -26.09
CA GLY A 107 -2.47 23.26 -27.21
C GLY A 107 -2.37 21.99 -28.06
N ILE A 108 -2.48 20.81 -27.44
CA ILE A 108 -2.32 19.53 -28.15
C ILE A 108 -3.62 19.04 -28.81
N ILE A 109 -4.78 19.31 -28.19
CA ILE A 109 -6.10 19.06 -28.76
C ILE A 109 -6.96 20.30 -28.50
N PRO A 110 -6.93 21.32 -29.40
CA PRO A 110 -7.76 22.51 -29.27
C PRO A 110 -9.26 22.14 -29.25
N GLY A 111 -9.99 22.63 -28.26
CA GLY A 111 -11.42 22.30 -28.05
C GLY A 111 -11.67 21.00 -27.27
N ASN A 112 -10.65 20.40 -26.66
CA ASN A 112 -10.86 19.37 -25.65
C ASN A 112 -11.53 19.97 -24.39
N ALA A 113 -12.27 19.13 -23.65
CA ALA A 113 -12.97 19.55 -22.43
C ALA A 113 -12.18 19.34 -21.13
N MET A 114 -10.96 18.77 -21.21
CA MET A 114 -10.12 18.56 -20.02
C MET A 114 -9.47 19.90 -19.61
N PRO A 115 -9.63 20.32 -18.34
CA PRO A 115 -8.96 21.53 -17.86
C PRO A 115 -7.44 21.34 -17.85
N ALA A 116 -6.70 22.43 -18.06
CA ALA A 116 -5.26 22.42 -17.90
C ALA A 116 -4.89 22.12 -16.43
N VAL A 117 -3.93 21.22 -16.24
CA VAL A 117 -3.34 20.88 -14.94
C VAL A 117 -1.87 21.26 -14.99
N ASN A 118 -1.41 22.07 -14.03
CA ASN A 118 -0.04 22.58 -14.00
C ASN A 118 0.91 21.51 -13.42
N ILE A 119 1.17 20.45 -14.19
CA ILE A 119 2.09 19.38 -13.80
C ILE A 119 3.53 19.85 -14.09
N PRO A 120 4.44 19.84 -13.09
CA PRO A 120 5.85 20.15 -13.32
C PRO A 120 6.48 19.22 -14.35
N ALA A 121 7.30 19.76 -15.25
CA ALA A 121 7.79 19.02 -16.42
C ALA A 121 8.57 17.75 -16.05
N ASP A 122 9.31 17.76 -14.95
CA ASP A 122 10.07 16.62 -14.41
C ASP A 122 9.17 15.49 -13.87
N LYS A 123 7.90 15.77 -13.59
CA LYS A 123 6.93 14.80 -13.07
C LYS A 123 6.16 14.06 -14.15
N VAL A 124 6.20 14.54 -15.39
CA VAL A 124 5.37 14.01 -16.48
C VAL A 124 5.84 12.64 -16.97
N GLN A 125 7.15 12.39 -17.06
CA GLN A 125 7.66 11.07 -17.43
C GLN A 125 7.34 10.01 -16.35
N PRO A 126 7.60 10.24 -15.04
CA PRO A 126 7.13 9.37 -13.96
C PRO A 126 5.62 9.11 -13.99
N LEU A 127 4.80 10.16 -14.18
CA LEU A 127 3.34 10.03 -14.30
C LEU A 127 2.96 9.13 -15.49
N THR A 128 3.54 9.38 -16.66
CA THR A 128 3.28 8.60 -17.88
C THR A 128 3.57 7.12 -17.63
N ALA A 129 4.72 6.80 -17.03
CA ALA A 129 5.07 5.43 -16.68
C ALA A 129 4.12 4.80 -15.65
N TYR A 130 3.66 5.57 -14.65
CA TYR A 130 2.68 5.10 -13.67
C TYR A 130 1.33 4.76 -14.33
N VAL A 131 0.80 5.67 -15.16
CA VAL A 131 -0.48 5.45 -15.87
C VAL A 131 -0.35 4.25 -16.80
N MET A 132 0.77 4.08 -17.52
CA MET A 132 0.99 2.91 -18.37
C MET A 132 0.86 1.60 -17.58
N ARG A 133 1.54 1.49 -16.43
CA ARG A 133 1.51 0.30 -15.57
C ARG A 133 0.11 0.05 -15.01
N LYS A 134 -0.47 1.06 -14.34
CA LYS A 134 -1.72 0.91 -13.58
C LYS A 134 -2.98 0.82 -14.45
N SER A 135 -2.91 1.28 -15.69
CA SER A 135 -3.99 1.08 -16.66
C SER A 135 -4.01 -0.32 -17.28
N GLY A 136 -3.01 -1.16 -17.01
CA GLY A 136 -2.84 -2.45 -17.69
C GLY A 136 -2.44 -2.31 -19.17
N SER A 137 -2.02 -1.12 -19.61
CA SER A 137 -1.61 -0.90 -21.00
C SER A 137 -0.25 -1.51 -21.34
N VAL A 138 0.49 -1.93 -20.32
CA VAL A 138 1.77 -2.63 -20.46
C VAL A 138 1.86 -3.75 -19.44
N ASP A 139 2.45 -4.86 -19.86
CA ASP A 139 2.87 -5.95 -18.99
C ASP A 139 4.34 -5.71 -18.59
N TRP A 140 4.54 -4.67 -17.77
CA TRP A 140 5.84 -4.45 -17.14
C TRP A 140 5.77 -5.10 -15.77
N ASP A 141 6.76 -5.94 -15.44
CA ASP A 141 7.04 -6.27 -14.04
C ASP A 141 6.96 -4.99 -13.21
N ALA A 142 6.36 -5.06 -12.02
CA ALA A 142 6.25 -3.94 -11.09
C ALA A 142 7.57 -3.16 -11.14
N ALA A 143 7.48 -1.86 -11.48
CA ALA A 143 8.61 -1.03 -11.90
C ALA A 143 9.91 -1.53 -11.28
N ALA A 144 10.90 -1.90 -12.09
CA ALA A 144 12.26 -2.05 -11.60
C ALA A 144 12.58 -0.71 -10.95
N LYS A 145 12.40 -0.64 -9.63
CA LYS A 145 12.65 0.55 -8.84
C LYS A 145 14.09 0.85 -9.16
N THR A 146 14.32 1.98 -9.82
CA THR A 146 15.67 2.53 -9.92
C THR A 146 16.14 2.61 -8.47
N THR A 147 17.03 1.67 -8.13
CA THR A 147 17.57 1.46 -6.80
C THR A 147 18.50 2.62 -6.55
N GLN A 148 17.92 3.77 -6.20
CA GLN A 148 18.64 4.69 -5.36
C GLN A 148 18.41 4.19 -3.93
N SER A 149 19.16 3.15 -3.56
CA SER A 149 19.79 3.22 -2.25
C SER A 149 20.45 4.60 -2.25
N THR A 150 19.98 5.52 -1.42
CA THR A 150 20.58 6.84 -1.31
C THR A 150 22.10 6.64 -1.24
N GLY A 151 22.85 7.14 -2.22
CA GLY A 151 24.27 6.80 -2.36
C GLY A 151 25.04 6.99 -1.05
N GLY A 152 26.12 6.23 -0.86
CA GLY A 152 26.88 6.21 0.40
C GLY A 152 26.80 4.86 1.11
N LEU A 153 26.74 4.87 2.45
CA LEU A 153 26.84 3.67 3.28
C LEU A 153 25.69 2.65 3.05
N ASP A 154 24.55 3.07 2.52
CA ASP A 154 23.39 2.21 2.22
C ASP A 154 23.68 1.25 1.07
N ALA A 155 24.32 1.76 0.00
CA ALA A 155 24.73 0.95 -1.15
C ALA A 155 25.81 -0.07 -0.75
N GLU A 156 26.75 0.35 0.10
CA GLU A 156 27.81 -0.52 0.60
C GLU A 156 27.30 -1.67 1.49
N LEU A 157 26.10 -1.55 2.07
CA LEU A 157 25.55 -2.57 2.96
C LEU A 157 25.36 -3.89 2.24
N ARG A 158 24.84 -3.85 1.00
CA ARG A 158 24.63 -5.03 0.16
C ARG A 158 25.93 -5.80 -0.04
N ASP A 159 26.99 -5.09 -0.42
CA ASP A 159 28.28 -5.72 -0.76
C ASP A 159 29.06 -6.14 0.49
N LYS A 160 29.05 -5.33 1.56
CA LYS A 160 29.85 -5.59 2.77
C LYS A 160 29.17 -6.58 3.72
N LYS A 161 27.84 -6.75 3.64
CA LYS A 161 27.01 -7.59 4.52
C LYS A 161 25.89 -8.30 3.73
N PRO A 162 26.20 -9.14 2.74
CA PRO A 162 25.21 -9.76 1.85
C PRO A 162 24.20 -10.65 2.57
N GLU A 163 24.62 -11.37 3.61
CA GLU A 163 23.71 -12.21 4.41
C GLU A 163 22.69 -11.38 5.20
N PHE A 164 23.14 -10.25 5.78
CA PHE A 164 22.24 -9.32 6.48
C PHE A 164 21.30 -8.62 5.50
N TRP A 165 21.82 -8.25 4.33
CA TRP A 165 21.03 -7.68 3.24
C TRP A 165 19.91 -8.63 2.84
N THR A 166 20.24 -9.87 2.47
CA THR A 166 19.29 -10.92 2.09
C THR A 166 18.24 -11.14 3.19
N LEU A 167 18.69 -11.21 4.45
CA LEU A 167 17.79 -11.38 5.59
C LEU A 167 16.76 -10.25 5.71
N TYR A 168 17.14 -9.00 5.48
CA TYR A 168 16.19 -7.88 5.59
C TYR A 168 15.43 -7.61 4.29
N MET A 169 16.02 -7.82 3.11
CA MET A 169 15.48 -7.41 1.80
C MET A 169 14.74 -8.52 1.05
N ASP A 170 14.91 -9.79 1.43
CA ASP A 170 14.25 -10.91 0.74
C ASP A 170 13.21 -11.60 1.64
N ASN A 171 13.14 -11.20 2.90
CA ASN A 171 12.28 -11.81 3.92
C ASN A 171 11.40 -10.75 4.61
N ALA A 172 10.37 -11.22 5.32
CA ALA A 172 9.49 -10.35 6.08
C ALA A 172 9.91 -10.29 7.57
N VAL A 173 9.73 -9.14 8.20
CA VAL A 173 10.07 -8.94 9.62
C VAL A 173 8.79 -8.74 10.41
N LYS A 174 8.48 -9.65 11.33
CA LYS A 174 7.35 -9.48 12.23
C LYS A 174 7.81 -8.87 13.55
N PHE A 175 7.17 -7.77 13.90
CA PHE A 175 7.33 -7.08 15.17
C PHE A 175 6.17 -7.43 16.10
N THR A 176 6.47 -7.52 17.38
CA THR A 176 5.53 -7.92 18.44
C THR A 176 5.82 -7.07 19.67
N LEU A 177 4.85 -6.32 20.16
CA LEU A 177 5.04 -5.41 21.28
C LEU A 177 3.88 -5.49 22.27
N PRO A 178 4.15 -5.25 23.57
CA PRO A 178 3.11 -5.16 24.58
C PRO A 178 2.29 -3.88 24.34
N TYR A 179 0.98 -3.99 24.44
CA TYR A 179 0.05 -2.88 24.39
C TYR A 179 -1.05 -3.12 25.44
N GLU A 180 -1.02 -2.32 26.49
CA GLU A 180 -1.85 -2.52 27.69
C GLU A 180 -1.68 -3.95 28.26
N ASP A 181 -2.75 -4.75 28.29
CA ASP A 181 -2.78 -6.14 28.73
C ASP A 181 -2.63 -7.15 27.57
N ARG A 182 -2.34 -6.68 26.36
CA ARG A 182 -2.29 -7.50 25.13
C ARG A 182 -0.97 -7.35 24.40
N THR A 183 -0.85 -8.12 23.33
CA THR A 183 0.26 -8.06 22.39
C THR A 183 -0.24 -7.58 21.04
N TYR A 184 0.40 -6.55 20.50
CA TYR A 184 0.18 -6.07 19.15
C TYR A 184 1.33 -6.54 18.25
N SER A 185 0.99 -7.09 17.09
CA SER A 185 1.96 -7.53 16.10
C SER A 185 1.68 -6.93 14.73
N PHE A 186 2.75 -6.67 13.98
CA PHE A 186 2.68 -6.24 12.59
C PHE A 186 3.87 -6.80 11.81
N VAL A 187 3.74 -6.85 10.48
CA VAL A 187 4.77 -7.30 9.56
C VAL A 187 5.27 -6.10 8.77
N ALA A 188 6.58 -5.90 8.75
CA ALA A 188 7.23 -4.89 7.95
C ALA A 188 8.07 -5.54 6.83
N TYR A 189 8.09 -4.85 5.70
CA TYR A 189 8.88 -5.17 4.52
C TYR A 189 9.87 -4.02 4.29
N PHE A 190 11.16 -4.33 4.42
CA PHE A 190 12.26 -3.40 4.17
C PHE A 190 12.62 -3.41 2.69
N ASN A 191 12.59 -2.27 2.04
CA ASN A 191 12.76 -2.20 0.59
C ASN A 191 14.16 -1.70 0.25
N GLU A 192 14.75 -2.16 -0.84
CA GLU A 192 16.10 -1.75 -1.25
C GLU A 192 16.24 -0.24 -1.48
N ASP A 193 15.12 0.45 -1.75
CA ASP A 193 15.02 1.91 -1.91
C ASP A 193 15.09 2.68 -0.57
N GLY A 194 15.34 2.00 0.54
CA GLY A 194 15.40 2.63 1.84
C GLY A 194 14.03 2.90 2.48
N THR A 195 12.93 2.43 1.90
CA THR A 195 11.60 2.54 2.52
C THR A 195 11.28 1.31 3.36
N VAL A 196 10.34 1.46 4.28
CA VAL A 196 9.71 0.38 5.02
C VAL A 196 8.20 0.47 4.77
N THR A 197 7.61 -0.66 4.41
CA THR A 197 6.17 -0.82 4.23
C THR A 197 5.69 -1.94 5.14
N GLY A 198 4.39 -2.21 5.22
CA GLY A 198 3.91 -3.30 6.06
C GLY A 198 2.52 -3.78 5.71
N ASN A 199 2.08 -4.79 6.46
CA ASN A 199 0.76 -5.39 6.32
C ASN A 199 -0.38 -4.50 6.85
N ASN A 200 -0.05 -3.43 7.59
CA ASN A 200 -1.03 -2.51 8.14
C ASN A 200 -1.22 -1.30 7.21
N ARG A 201 -2.49 -0.94 6.95
CA ARG A 201 -2.82 0.22 6.09
C ARG A 201 -2.23 1.50 6.67
N GLY A 202 -1.39 2.16 5.89
CA GLY A 202 -0.73 3.41 6.29
C GLY A 202 0.54 3.23 7.11
N LEU A 203 0.99 2.00 7.41
CA LEU A 203 2.31 1.76 7.98
C LEU A 203 3.37 2.09 6.94
N THR A 204 4.13 3.14 7.22
CA THR A 204 5.22 3.65 6.38
C THR A 204 6.45 3.83 7.23
N GLY A 205 7.61 3.84 6.60
CA GLY A 205 8.86 4.05 7.30
C GLY A 205 10.03 4.17 6.35
N ILE A 206 11.21 4.35 6.93
CA ILE A 206 12.48 4.47 6.20
C ILE A 206 13.57 3.69 6.92
N TRP A 207 14.55 3.18 6.20
CA TRP A 207 15.79 2.68 6.80
C TRP A 207 17.01 3.31 6.13
N ARG A 208 18.06 3.56 6.91
CA ARG A 208 19.32 4.17 6.48
C ARG A 208 20.48 3.65 7.33
N MET A 209 21.67 3.54 6.75
CA MET A 209 22.93 3.34 7.44
C MET A 209 23.39 4.66 8.06
N ARG A 210 23.68 4.66 9.37
CA ARG A 210 24.13 5.82 10.14
C ARG A 210 25.45 5.54 10.86
N ASP A 211 26.10 6.62 11.33
CA ASP A 211 27.31 6.69 12.17
C ASP A 211 27.86 5.36 12.70
N LYS A 212 29.14 5.06 12.38
CA LYS A 212 29.84 3.81 12.74
C LYS A 212 29.20 2.54 12.13
N ARG A 213 28.61 2.64 10.93
CA ARG A 213 28.04 1.54 10.13
C ARG A 213 26.88 0.78 10.81
N LYS A 214 25.96 1.50 11.44
CA LYS A 214 24.73 0.92 12.00
C LYS A 214 23.60 0.98 10.98
N PHE A 215 22.81 -0.09 10.89
CA PHE A 215 21.54 -0.13 10.16
C PHE A 215 20.45 0.46 11.05
N CYS A 216 19.87 1.58 10.65
CA CYS A 216 18.82 2.25 11.38
C CYS A 216 17.53 2.25 10.58
N PHE A 217 16.38 2.13 11.24
CA PHE A 217 15.09 2.24 10.60
C PHE A 217 14.07 2.92 11.49
N ALA A 218 13.16 3.65 10.85
CA ALA A 218 12.02 4.31 11.45
C ALA A 218 10.73 3.77 10.85
N ILE A 219 9.71 3.53 11.67
CA ILE A 219 8.37 3.11 11.25
C ILE A 219 7.35 4.03 11.94
N GLU A 220 6.43 4.54 11.14
CA GLU A 220 5.40 5.49 11.52
C GLU A 220 4.03 4.80 11.59
N ARG A 221 3.09 5.44 12.29
CA ARG A 221 1.67 5.03 12.36
C ARG A 221 1.46 3.61 12.90
N ILE A 222 2.28 3.21 13.87
CA ILE A 222 2.05 2.01 14.67
C ILE A 222 0.94 2.34 15.68
N ALA A 223 -0.16 1.58 15.68
CA ALA A 223 -1.43 1.91 16.37
C ALA A 223 -1.36 2.01 17.92
N VAL A 224 -0.17 1.94 18.49
CA VAL A 224 0.11 1.62 19.90
C VAL A 224 0.99 2.67 20.59
N HIS A 225 1.51 3.68 19.89
CA HIS A 225 2.19 4.81 20.51
C HIS A 225 2.15 6.06 19.62
N PRO A 226 2.00 7.28 20.17
CA PRO A 226 1.85 8.52 19.39
C PRO A 226 3.10 9.00 18.63
N TYR A 227 4.22 8.27 18.65
CA TYR A 227 5.47 8.74 18.02
C TYR A 227 6.22 7.63 17.29
N GLU A 228 6.81 8.05 16.18
CA GLU A 228 7.70 7.35 15.25
C GLU A 228 8.66 6.40 15.98
N PHE A 229 8.61 5.11 15.63
CA PHE A 229 9.52 4.10 16.17
C PHE A 229 10.83 4.15 15.40
N MET A 230 11.96 4.52 16.01
CA MET A 230 13.28 4.46 15.38
C MET A 230 14.22 3.51 16.13
N HIS A 231 14.86 2.58 15.42
CA HIS A 231 15.81 1.64 15.97
C HIS A 231 17.09 1.56 15.13
N CYS A 232 18.23 1.35 15.79
CA CYS A 232 19.55 1.23 15.15
C CYS A 232 20.32 0.02 15.67
N MET A 233 20.76 -0.84 14.76
CA MET A 233 21.48 -2.08 15.07
C MET A 233 22.76 -2.24 14.23
N GLN A 234 23.61 -3.19 14.62
CA GLN A 234 24.73 -3.59 13.76
C GLN A 234 24.19 -4.47 12.62
N PRO A 235 24.65 -4.29 11.37
CA PRO A 235 24.23 -5.10 10.23
C PRO A 235 24.90 -6.48 10.29
N LYS A 236 24.46 -7.31 11.23
CA LYS A 236 24.94 -8.67 11.46
C LYS A 236 23.74 -9.58 11.62
N VAL A 237 23.80 -10.76 10.99
CA VAL A 237 22.82 -11.82 11.21
C VAL A 237 22.99 -12.33 12.66
N PRO A 238 21.90 -12.46 13.43
CA PRO A 238 21.98 -13.05 14.77
C PRO A 238 22.48 -14.50 14.71
N LYS A 239 23.36 -14.89 15.65
CA LYS A 239 24.06 -16.20 15.61
C LYS A 239 23.14 -17.43 15.68
N ASN A 240 21.92 -17.28 16.21
CA ASN A 240 20.93 -18.35 16.36
C ASN A 240 19.62 -18.00 15.62
N MET A 241 19.73 -17.26 14.52
CA MET A 241 18.54 -16.87 13.74
C MET A 241 17.96 -18.08 13.03
N ASN A 242 16.70 -18.40 13.35
CA ASN A 242 15.85 -19.31 12.61
C ASN A 242 14.59 -18.56 12.18
N PHE A 243 14.10 -18.81 10.97
CA PHE A 243 12.81 -18.28 10.55
C PHE A 243 11.69 -18.81 11.44
N GLY A 244 10.73 -17.96 11.77
CA GLY A 244 9.61 -18.30 12.65
C GLY A 244 9.92 -18.23 14.14
N GLU A 245 11.18 -18.01 14.54
CA GLU A 245 11.59 -17.90 15.95
C GLU A 245 11.93 -16.44 16.34
N PRO A 246 11.65 -16.02 17.59
CA PRO A 246 12.06 -14.71 18.08
C PRO A 246 13.58 -14.59 18.13
N VAL A 247 14.14 -13.52 17.56
CA VAL A 247 15.60 -13.31 17.44
C VAL A 247 16.15 -12.33 18.47
N GLU A 248 15.41 -11.28 18.81
CA GLU A 248 15.83 -10.30 19.82
C GLU A 248 14.64 -9.46 20.31
N ALA A 249 14.71 -8.99 21.57
CA ALA A 249 13.86 -7.92 22.07
C ALA A 249 14.57 -6.58 21.85
N LEU A 250 14.07 -5.78 20.91
CA LEU A 250 14.59 -4.45 20.64
C LEU A 250 14.30 -3.53 21.83
N LYS A 251 15.35 -2.88 22.35
CA LYS A 251 15.19 -1.76 23.29
C LYS A 251 14.87 -0.52 22.46
N VAL A 252 13.76 0.13 22.78
CA VAL A 252 13.12 1.03 21.82
C VAL A 252 13.55 2.49 22.03
N VAL A 253 13.79 2.93 23.27
CA VAL A 253 14.38 4.26 23.55
C VAL A 253 15.10 4.22 24.91
N LYS A 254 16.19 4.99 25.06
CA LYS A 254 16.85 5.19 26.37
C LYS A 254 15.88 5.91 27.31
N GLY A 255 15.53 5.30 28.45
CA GLY A 255 14.56 5.82 29.41
C GLY A 255 13.17 5.17 29.35
N PHE A 256 12.95 4.22 28.42
CA PHE A 256 11.76 3.37 28.35
C PHE A 256 12.16 1.89 28.48
N ASP A 257 12.79 1.54 29.60
CA ASP A 257 13.40 0.23 29.81
C ASP A 257 12.38 -0.92 29.89
N ASP A 258 11.12 -0.59 30.14
CA ASP A 258 10.00 -1.55 30.23
C ASP A 258 9.39 -1.89 28.86
N PHE A 259 9.65 -1.08 27.83
CA PHE A 259 9.12 -1.33 26.49
C PHE A 259 10.04 -2.28 25.72
N LYS A 260 9.56 -3.51 25.52
CA LYS A 260 10.25 -4.56 24.77
C LYS A 260 9.49 -4.87 23.50
N MET A 261 10.13 -4.73 22.35
CA MET A 261 9.56 -5.18 21.09
C MET A 261 10.28 -6.43 20.59
N GLY A 262 9.58 -7.55 20.56
CA GLY A 262 10.05 -8.78 19.95
C GLY A 262 10.13 -8.64 18.43
N MET A 263 11.21 -9.15 17.85
CA MET A 263 11.43 -9.24 16.42
C MET A 263 11.58 -10.70 16.02
N MET A 264 11.01 -11.10 14.89
CA MET A 264 11.20 -12.39 14.25
C MET A 264 11.27 -12.23 12.73
N PHE A 265 12.05 -13.08 12.06
CA PHE A 265 12.09 -13.14 10.60
C PHE A 265 11.16 -14.25 10.10
N LEU A 266 10.48 -13.98 9.00
CA LEU A 266 9.64 -14.95 8.28
C LEU A 266 10.26 -15.18 6.91
N GLU A 267 10.42 -16.44 6.53
CA GLU A 267 11.08 -16.82 5.28
C GLU A 267 10.28 -16.35 4.06
N GLY A 268 11.00 -15.72 3.12
CA GLY A 268 10.45 -15.22 1.88
C GLY A 268 9.62 -13.96 2.02
N ARG A 269 9.30 -13.41 0.85
CA ARG A 269 8.38 -12.28 0.68
C ARG A 269 7.26 -12.68 -0.26
N PRO A 270 6.00 -12.42 0.08
CA PRO A 270 4.98 -12.36 -0.94
C PRO A 270 5.34 -11.21 -1.90
N HIS A 271 5.55 -11.51 -3.18
CA HIS A 271 5.72 -10.53 -4.26
C HIS A 271 4.73 -10.84 -5.39
N PRO A 272 3.90 -9.88 -5.84
CA PRO A 272 3.18 -8.83 -5.11
C PRO A 272 1.73 -9.27 -4.78
N LEU A 273 1.03 -8.57 -3.90
CA LEU A 273 -0.43 -8.43 -4.06
C LEU A 273 -0.71 -6.98 -4.44
N GLU A 274 -0.59 -6.72 -5.75
CA GLU A 274 -1.53 -5.84 -6.39
C GLU A 274 -2.89 -6.57 -6.35
N GLY A 275 -3.79 -6.11 -5.47
CA GLY A 275 -5.10 -6.75 -5.32
C GLY A 275 -5.10 -7.96 -4.39
N ASP A 276 -5.51 -7.73 -3.15
CA ASP A 276 -6.55 -8.52 -2.50
C ASP A 276 -7.17 -7.62 -1.41
N ALA A 277 -7.75 -6.52 -1.87
CA ALA A 277 -8.92 -5.99 -1.23
C ALA A 277 -10.09 -6.58 -2.03
N HIS A 278 -10.77 -7.61 -1.52
CA HIS A 278 -12.06 -7.96 -2.07
C HIS A 278 -13.01 -6.80 -1.76
N PRO A 279 -13.70 -6.21 -2.75
CA PRO A 279 -14.69 -5.17 -2.51
C PRO A 279 -15.83 -5.75 -1.69
N ASP A 280 -16.27 -5.00 -0.67
CA ASP A 280 -17.42 -5.30 0.17
C ASP A 280 -17.26 -6.49 1.14
N TYR A 281 -16.65 -6.23 2.29
CA TYR A 281 -16.76 -7.04 3.51
C TYR A 281 -18.20 -7.56 3.74
N TRP A 282 -19.20 -6.68 3.56
CA TRP A 282 -20.60 -7.02 3.69
C TRP A 282 -21.07 -8.04 2.65
N THR A 283 -20.71 -7.87 1.38
CA THR A 283 -21.02 -8.84 0.32
C THR A 283 -20.36 -10.19 0.61
N PHE A 284 -19.12 -10.18 1.12
CA PHE A 284 -18.42 -11.40 1.51
C PHE A 284 -19.12 -12.14 2.66
N LEU A 285 -19.48 -11.41 3.73
CA LEU A 285 -20.23 -11.95 4.86
C LEU A 285 -21.61 -12.49 4.44
N PHE A 286 -22.32 -11.77 3.56
CA PHE A 286 -23.67 -12.12 3.13
C PHE A 286 -23.75 -13.19 2.04
N ASN A 287 -22.63 -13.58 1.45
CA ASN A 287 -22.60 -14.63 0.42
C ASN A 287 -21.98 -15.95 0.89
N ASN A 288 -21.36 -15.96 2.07
CA ASN A 288 -20.67 -17.13 2.63
C ASN A 288 -21.31 -17.61 3.94
N THR A 289 -20.81 -18.73 4.45
CA THR A 289 -21.24 -19.35 5.70
C THR A 289 -20.11 -19.34 6.72
N MET A 290 -20.39 -18.88 7.94
CA MET A 290 -19.44 -18.81 9.05
C MET A 290 -19.56 -20.06 9.91
N ARG A 291 -18.58 -20.94 9.84
CA ARG A 291 -18.53 -22.16 10.65
C ARG A 291 -17.88 -21.89 12.00
N TYR A 292 -18.65 -22.01 13.07
CA TYR A 292 -18.17 -21.96 14.44
C TYR A 292 -18.01 -23.37 15.03
N GLU A 293 -16.80 -23.69 15.49
CA GLU A 293 -16.52 -24.84 16.33
C GLU A 293 -16.45 -24.41 17.80
N ILE A 294 -17.59 -24.43 18.49
CA ILE A 294 -17.74 -23.94 19.86
C ILE A 294 -17.43 -25.06 20.84
N ARG A 295 -16.61 -24.77 21.86
CA ARG A 295 -16.35 -25.69 22.97
C ARG A 295 -17.33 -25.41 24.11
N VAL A 296 -18.22 -26.38 24.36
CA VAL A 296 -19.27 -26.29 25.38
C VAL A 296 -19.16 -27.53 26.28
N ASN A 297 -18.95 -27.34 27.59
CA ASN A 297 -18.82 -28.45 28.55
C ASN A 297 -17.82 -29.54 28.11
N LYS A 298 -16.67 -29.13 27.56
CA LYS A 298 -15.61 -29.99 26.98
C LYS A 298 -16.02 -30.79 25.73
N LYS A 299 -17.22 -30.56 25.18
CA LYS A 299 -17.67 -31.12 23.90
C LYS A 299 -17.59 -30.06 22.80
N LYS A 300 -17.39 -30.50 21.56
CA LYS A 300 -17.37 -29.65 20.37
C LYS A 300 -18.77 -29.58 19.78
N VAL A 301 -19.24 -28.36 19.53
CA VAL A 301 -20.52 -28.05 18.88
C VAL A 301 -20.21 -27.27 17.60
N ILE A 302 -20.79 -27.68 16.48
CA ILE A 302 -20.64 -26.99 15.21
C ILE A 302 -21.89 -26.15 14.96
N VAL A 303 -21.69 -24.87 14.63
CA VAL A 303 -22.74 -23.95 14.21
C VAL A 303 -22.30 -23.32 12.89
N ASP A 304 -23.01 -23.61 11.82
CA ASP A 304 -22.83 -22.94 10.54
C ASP A 304 -23.82 -21.76 10.48
N ALA A 305 -23.30 -20.56 10.73
CA ALA A 305 -24.09 -19.34 10.83
C ALA A 305 -24.07 -18.54 9.52
N ARG A 306 -25.23 -18.03 9.13
CA ARG A 306 -25.43 -17.19 7.95
C ARG A 306 -25.89 -15.82 8.41
N PHE A 307 -25.09 -14.81 8.16
CA PHE A 307 -25.42 -13.43 8.48
C PHE A 307 -26.23 -12.82 7.33
N ASN A 308 -27.37 -12.19 7.61
CA ASN A 308 -28.26 -11.69 6.57
C ASN A 308 -28.28 -10.16 6.53
N ARG A 309 -28.67 -9.61 5.37
CA ARG A 309 -28.72 -8.16 5.15
C ARG A 309 -29.75 -7.43 6.03
N ASP A 310 -30.72 -8.17 6.56
CA ASP A 310 -31.78 -7.68 7.43
C ASP A 310 -31.41 -7.77 8.93
N ASN A 311 -30.11 -7.83 9.23
CA ASN A 311 -29.57 -7.91 10.59
C ASN A 311 -29.85 -9.23 11.32
N THR A 312 -30.42 -10.24 10.66
CA THR A 312 -30.63 -11.57 11.25
C THR A 312 -29.42 -12.49 11.04
N ILE A 313 -29.32 -13.52 11.88
CA ILE A 313 -28.44 -14.66 11.70
C ILE A 313 -29.27 -15.93 11.80
N ASP A 314 -29.06 -16.85 10.87
CA ASP A 314 -29.70 -18.16 10.89
C ASP A 314 -28.71 -19.30 10.61
N SER A 315 -29.10 -20.52 10.92
CA SER A 315 -28.23 -21.69 10.85
C SER A 315 -29.05 -22.94 10.54
N LEU A 316 -28.48 -23.84 9.73
CA LEU A 316 -29.09 -25.15 9.46
C LEU A 316 -29.23 -26.00 10.73
N GLN A 317 -28.40 -25.72 11.74
CA GLN A 317 -28.44 -26.39 13.04
C GLN A 317 -29.54 -25.82 13.97
N GLY A 318 -30.39 -24.91 13.50
CA GLY A 318 -31.50 -24.33 14.28
C GLY A 318 -31.11 -23.15 15.19
N VAL A 319 -29.84 -22.73 15.14
CA VAL A 319 -29.35 -21.54 15.84
C VAL A 319 -29.87 -20.27 15.15
N LYS A 320 -30.29 -19.28 15.95
CA LYS A 320 -30.76 -17.98 15.46
C LYS A 320 -29.99 -16.85 16.12
N GLY A 321 -29.92 -15.69 15.49
CA GLY A 321 -29.17 -14.57 16.05
C GLY A 321 -29.50 -13.25 15.39
N GLU A 322 -28.86 -12.20 15.87
CA GLU A 322 -28.94 -10.87 15.29
C GLU A 322 -27.55 -10.25 15.26
N TRP A 323 -27.29 -9.38 14.30
CA TRP A 323 -26.06 -8.59 14.24
C TRP A 323 -26.35 -7.11 14.04
N ARG A 324 -25.46 -6.27 14.54
CA ARG A 324 -25.52 -4.81 14.42
C ARG A 324 -24.12 -4.24 14.32
N THR A 325 -24.01 -3.02 13.80
CA THR A 325 -22.80 -2.22 13.92
C THR A 325 -22.92 -1.25 15.09
N GLU A 326 -21.81 -1.01 15.78
CA GLU A 326 -21.70 0.02 16.83
C GLU A 326 -20.60 1.00 16.42
N GLY A 327 -20.75 2.29 16.78
CA GLY A 327 -19.84 3.37 16.40
C GLY A 327 -20.56 4.67 16.02
N ASP A 328 -19.87 5.60 15.38
CA ASP A 328 -20.50 6.80 14.78
C ASP A 328 -21.48 6.34 13.69
N VAL A 329 -22.69 6.91 13.67
CA VAL A 329 -23.74 6.60 12.67
C VAL A 329 -23.21 6.76 11.23
N LYS A 330 -22.24 7.67 11.02
CA LYS A 330 -21.59 7.86 9.72
C LYS A 330 -20.38 6.94 9.48
N ASN A 331 -19.78 6.42 10.55
CA ASN A 331 -18.56 5.61 10.52
C ASN A 331 -18.59 4.54 11.64
N PRO A 332 -19.28 3.41 11.43
CA PRO A 332 -19.26 2.32 12.39
C PRO A 332 -17.84 1.76 12.51
N ASP A 333 -17.39 1.47 13.74
CA ASP A 333 -16.05 0.96 14.03
C ASP A 333 -16.06 -0.45 14.62
N LYS A 334 -17.23 -0.95 15.04
CA LYS A 334 -17.43 -2.32 15.54
C LYS A 334 -18.63 -3.00 14.89
N MET A 335 -18.58 -4.33 14.86
CA MET A 335 -19.74 -5.16 14.61
C MET A 335 -19.92 -6.13 15.78
N CYS A 336 -21.17 -6.25 16.19
CA CYS A 336 -21.62 -7.07 17.29
C CYS A 336 -22.67 -8.05 16.80
N TYR A 337 -22.69 -9.25 17.37
CA TYR A 337 -23.73 -10.22 17.07
C TYR A 337 -24.05 -11.13 18.26
N THR A 338 -25.22 -11.76 18.20
CA THR A 338 -25.69 -12.74 19.17
C THR A 338 -26.08 -14.04 18.48
N LEU A 339 -25.92 -15.17 19.16
CA LEU A 339 -26.37 -16.50 18.75
C LEU A 339 -27.18 -17.13 19.89
N ASN A 340 -28.36 -17.66 19.55
CA ASN A 340 -29.36 -18.22 20.45
C ASN A 340 -29.66 -19.67 20.05
N GLY A 341 -29.91 -20.52 21.04
CA GLY A 341 -30.21 -21.94 20.81
C GLY A 341 -28.99 -22.78 20.45
N VAL A 342 -27.79 -22.33 20.81
CA VAL A 342 -26.55 -23.11 20.63
C VAL A 342 -26.60 -24.34 21.55
N PRO A 343 -26.48 -25.57 21.00
CA PRO A 343 -26.58 -26.79 21.81
C PRO A 343 -25.63 -26.81 23.01
N GLY A 344 -26.19 -27.06 24.20
CA GLY A 344 -25.43 -27.16 25.46
C GLY A 344 -25.06 -25.82 26.10
N VAL A 345 -25.45 -24.69 25.52
CA VAL A 345 -25.30 -23.36 26.10
C VAL A 345 -26.66 -22.90 26.64
N GLU A 346 -26.69 -22.47 27.90
CA GLU A 346 -27.86 -21.80 28.47
C GLU A 346 -27.79 -20.30 28.15
N GLY A 347 -28.81 -19.78 27.48
CA GLY A 347 -28.88 -18.37 27.08
C GLY A 347 -28.22 -18.07 25.72
N GLN A 348 -27.92 -16.78 25.50
CA GLN A 348 -27.33 -16.30 24.25
C GLN A 348 -25.81 -16.23 24.34
N LEU A 349 -25.14 -16.51 23.22
CA LEU A 349 -23.74 -16.16 23.00
C LEU A 349 -23.69 -14.80 22.32
N SER A 350 -22.77 -13.92 22.73
CA SER A 350 -22.57 -12.61 22.11
C SER A 350 -21.10 -12.32 21.88
N GLU A 351 -20.83 -11.54 20.85
CA GLU A 351 -19.50 -11.03 20.58
C GLU A 351 -19.57 -9.68 19.86
N CYS A 352 -18.64 -8.80 20.21
CA CYS A 352 -18.35 -7.57 19.50
C CYS A 352 -16.87 -7.53 19.12
N PHE A 353 -16.58 -7.22 17.85
CA PHE A 353 -15.22 -7.02 17.38
C PHE A 353 -15.13 -5.76 16.53
N ALA A 354 -13.94 -5.18 16.44
CA ALA A 354 -13.73 -3.99 15.61
C ALA A 354 -13.79 -4.35 14.12
N LEU A 355 -14.48 -3.56 13.29
CA LEU A 355 -14.56 -3.77 11.84
C LEU A 355 -13.17 -3.77 11.18
N VAL A 356 -12.21 -3.06 11.77
CA VAL A 356 -10.80 -3.08 11.33
C VAL A 356 -10.14 -4.47 11.44
N LEU A 357 -10.64 -5.34 12.31
CA LEU A 357 -10.14 -6.71 12.50
C LEU A 357 -10.74 -7.70 11.48
N MET A 358 -11.72 -7.28 10.69
CA MET A 358 -12.40 -8.12 9.70
C MET A 358 -11.87 -7.99 8.28
N PHE A 359 -10.80 -7.22 8.09
CA PHE A 359 -10.26 -6.98 6.76
C PHE A 359 -9.57 -8.18 6.11
N ASN A 360 -9.63 -9.40 6.67
CA ASN A 360 -9.25 -10.60 5.94
C ASN A 360 -9.65 -11.93 6.62
N PRO A 361 -10.82 -12.51 6.32
CA PRO A 361 -10.86 -13.96 6.25
C PRO A 361 -11.17 -14.41 4.83
N ARG A 362 -10.25 -15.17 4.25
CA ARG A 362 -10.46 -15.91 2.99
C ARG A 362 -11.38 -17.11 3.28
N VAL A 363 -12.02 -17.66 2.25
CA VAL A 363 -12.59 -19.02 2.35
C VAL A 363 -11.50 -19.98 2.86
N GLY A 364 -11.83 -20.78 3.87
CA GLY A 364 -10.91 -21.68 4.57
C GLY A 364 -10.00 -21.01 5.62
N ALA A 365 -10.04 -19.68 5.76
CA ALA A 365 -9.34 -18.99 6.83
C ALA A 365 -10.01 -19.32 8.17
N ARG A 366 -9.21 -19.77 9.13
CA ARG A 366 -9.68 -20.24 10.43
C ARG A 366 -9.00 -19.47 11.56
N TRP A 367 -9.78 -18.94 12.49
CA TRP A 367 -9.27 -18.19 13.65
C TRP A 367 -9.95 -18.61 14.95
N PRO A 368 -9.24 -18.59 16.08
CA PRO A 368 -9.83 -18.82 17.38
C PRO A 368 -10.35 -17.51 17.97
N ALA A 369 -11.45 -17.58 18.72
CA ALA A 369 -12.00 -16.46 19.47
C ALA A 369 -12.84 -16.96 20.65
N ARG A 370 -13.53 -16.04 21.33
CA ARG A 370 -14.30 -16.32 22.53
C ARG A 370 -15.50 -15.38 22.60
N PHE A 371 -16.67 -15.94 22.85
CA PHE A 371 -17.88 -15.17 23.15
C PHE A 371 -17.78 -14.51 24.54
N GLU A 372 -18.55 -13.45 24.77
CA GLU A 372 -18.58 -12.71 26.04
C GLU A 372 -18.94 -13.61 27.24
N GLN A 373 -19.69 -14.69 27.00
CA GLN A 373 -20.07 -15.71 27.97
C GLN A 373 -18.94 -16.69 28.29
N GLY A 374 -17.73 -16.47 27.77
CA GLY A 374 -16.54 -17.27 28.07
C GLY A 374 -16.34 -18.50 27.17
N ASN A 375 -17.31 -18.81 26.31
CA ASN A 375 -17.24 -19.95 25.41
C ASN A 375 -16.24 -19.70 24.28
N THR A 376 -15.17 -20.49 24.23
CA THR A 376 -14.16 -20.43 23.16
C THR A 376 -14.66 -21.14 21.91
N TYR A 377 -14.31 -20.60 20.75
CA TYR A 377 -14.66 -21.19 19.48
C TYR A 377 -13.53 -21.05 18.45
N TRP A 378 -13.60 -21.84 17.39
CA TRP A 378 -12.88 -21.59 16.14
C TRP A 378 -13.88 -21.17 15.07
N ALA A 379 -13.67 -20.02 14.43
CA ALA A 379 -14.44 -19.62 13.26
C ALA A 379 -13.66 -19.93 11.99
N GLU A 380 -14.38 -20.35 10.96
CA GLU A 380 -13.87 -20.56 9.62
C GLU A 380 -14.88 -20.03 8.60
N VAL A 381 -14.40 -19.38 7.54
CA VAL A 381 -15.28 -19.03 6.41
C VAL A 381 -15.38 -20.22 5.48
N THR A 382 -16.59 -20.69 5.25
CA THR A 382 -16.90 -21.73 4.26
C THR A 382 -17.53 -21.11 3.03
N GLU A 383 -17.11 -21.56 1.85
CA GLU A 383 -17.55 -20.99 0.57
C GLU A 383 -19.05 -21.22 0.33
N GLY A 384 -19.75 -20.14 -0.02
CA GLY A 384 -21.13 -20.20 -0.45
C GLY A 384 -22.16 -20.44 0.67
N ARG A 385 -23.41 -20.62 0.22
CA ARG A 385 -24.57 -20.98 1.04
C ARG A 385 -25.24 -22.18 0.36
N PRO A 386 -25.56 -23.27 1.10
CA PRO A 386 -26.26 -24.42 0.55
C PRO A 386 -27.70 -24.11 0.13
#